data_AF-A0A1C4EDQ0-F1
#
_entry.id   AF-A0A1C4EDQ0-F1
#
_cell.length_a   1.000
_cell.length_b   1.000
_cell.length_c   1.000
_cell.angle_alpha   90.00
_cell.angle_beta   90.00
_cell.angle_gamma   90.00
#
_symmetry.space_group_name_H-M   'P 1'
#
loop_
_entity.id
_entity.type
_entity.pdbx_description
1 polymer ?
#
loop_
_entity_poly.entity_id
_entity_poly.type
_entity_poly.pdbx_seq_one_letter_code
_entity_poly.pdbx_strand_id
1 'polypeptide(L)'
;MTKVKVRLRPIVHKVNLPTVLKTAILPGESIERLFIATQLGEVFYIGDGAIKTFLNIRHRIIKLGTFEEGVSSSGYDERGLLGLAFHPQFNHNGLFYLHYSIAGTQGPGSLSEQFKPNPCDPKTLNLKWTNRDTQYDHIDTVEEWVLQSNGQPQKRRTLLNIKRPFFNHNGVNSLNFSPETGKLVFTNGDGGSGYDPFNLSQDDLEIAGKIIEIDVSKNTSINNPPVVTRFNELPLSIQETLTLIAKGVRNITGISFQRLHNQYIKYAGNVGQDIVESIFSFVLYKSIPVTEIVQTHLMRDTPDQYGFINFGWRGWEGELPTSFIRHCSENPTLDERITAYYDETIVTSVNRIQPLISYYHKDSRPDKFGGTSLTGVQPYMGTAIPNLTGSVVFTDLAKKEESQSPVKGALAYSRAGTHGKHTDFHVIEIDYDFGTQAAFYMSLGTNLDQTRLYLGVYGSMKVTDFNKGTIFEIVP
;
A
#
# COMPACT_ATOMS: atom_id res chain seq x y z
N MET A 1 -14.13 9.43 26.34
CA MET A 1 -14.34 9.76 24.92
C MET A 1 -15.56 9.03 24.41
N THR A 2 -16.36 9.66 23.56
CA THR A 2 -17.57 9.07 22.98
C THR A 2 -17.18 7.97 22.00
N LYS A 3 -17.63 6.74 22.25
CA LYS A 3 -17.48 5.62 21.29
C LYS A 3 -18.15 6.01 19.97
N VAL A 4 -17.43 5.86 18.86
CA VAL A 4 -17.98 6.11 17.53
C VAL A 4 -18.61 4.80 17.04
N LYS A 5 -19.89 4.85 16.73
CA LYS A 5 -20.64 3.73 16.15
C LYS A 5 -21.10 4.11 14.75
N VAL A 6 -20.98 3.19 13.80
CA VAL A 6 -21.38 3.38 12.39
C VAL A 6 -22.10 2.15 11.88
N ARG A 7 -22.93 2.31 10.84
CA ARG A 7 -23.55 1.20 10.10
C ARG A 7 -22.82 0.95 8.79
N LEU A 8 -22.88 -0.29 8.31
CA LEU A 8 -22.44 -0.63 6.95
C LEU A 8 -23.65 -0.80 6.04
N ARG A 9 -23.75 0.03 5.00
CA ARG A 9 -24.80 -0.08 3.99
C ARG A 9 -24.25 -0.81 2.76
N PRO A 10 -24.71 -2.04 2.44
CA PRO A 10 -24.25 -2.75 1.25
C PRO A 10 -24.57 -1.96 -0.03
N ILE A 11 -23.59 -1.87 -0.92
CA ILE A 11 -23.75 -1.27 -2.26
C ILE A 11 -23.83 -2.37 -3.32
N VAL A 12 -22.88 -3.32 -3.27
CA VAL A 12 -22.82 -4.45 -4.20
C VAL A 12 -22.18 -5.65 -3.53
N HIS A 13 -22.63 -6.85 -3.89
CA HIS A 13 -22.14 -8.13 -3.40
C HIS A 13 -21.65 -9.00 -4.56
N LYS A 14 -21.02 -10.14 -4.25
CA LYS A 14 -20.54 -11.12 -5.23
C LYS A 14 -19.47 -10.55 -6.18
N VAL A 15 -18.60 -9.71 -5.64
CA VAL A 15 -17.43 -9.18 -6.36
C VAL A 15 -16.21 -10.03 -6.01
N ASN A 16 -15.25 -10.18 -6.92
CA ASN A 16 -13.94 -10.73 -6.58
C ASN A 16 -13.18 -9.79 -5.62
N LEU A 17 -12.06 -10.25 -5.05
CA LEU A 17 -11.34 -9.54 -3.98
C LEU A 17 -11.12 -8.05 -4.33
N PRO A 18 -11.77 -7.10 -3.62
CA PRO A 18 -11.70 -5.68 -3.96
C PRO A 18 -10.46 -5.03 -3.34
N THR A 19 -9.46 -4.72 -4.17
CA THR A 19 -8.18 -4.17 -3.74
C THR A 19 -8.19 -2.64 -3.72
N VAL A 20 -8.95 -1.99 -4.61
CA VAL A 20 -8.95 -0.53 -4.74
C VAL A 20 -10.36 -0.01 -4.93
N LEU A 21 -10.73 0.99 -4.12
CA LEU A 21 -11.98 1.73 -4.21
C LEU A 21 -11.67 3.20 -4.50
N LYS A 22 -12.12 3.71 -5.65
CA LYS A 22 -11.93 5.11 -6.08
C LYS A 22 -13.25 5.67 -6.57
N THR A 23 -13.35 6.99 -6.63
CA THR A 23 -14.42 7.64 -7.36
C THR A 23 -13.88 8.52 -8.47
N ALA A 24 -14.69 8.69 -9.51
CA ALA A 24 -14.41 9.64 -10.58
C ALA A 24 -15.70 10.02 -11.30
N ILE A 25 -15.64 11.11 -12.07
CA ILE A 25 -16.72 11.52 -12.97
C ILE A 25 -16.32 11.07 -14.39
N LEU A 26 -17.20 10.31 -15.05
CA LEU A 26 -16.95 9.83 -16.41
C LEU A 26 -16.89 11.00 -17.41
N PRO A 27 -16.13 10.87 -18.52
CA PRO A 27 -16.10 11.88 -19.57
C PRO A 27 -17.49 12.28 -20.06
N GLY A 28 -17.80 13.58 -20.02
CA GLY A 28 -19.09 14.13 -20.44
C GLY A 28 -20.24 13.95 -19.44
N GLU A 29 -20.01 13.31 -18.29
CA GLU A 29 -20.98 13.24 -17.19
C GLU A 29 -20.73 14.31 -16.12
N SER A 30 -21.70 14.50 -15.23
CA SER A 30 -21.60 15.35 -14.03
C SER A 30 -21.73 14.56 -12.72
N ILE A 31 -21.94 13.24 -12.81
CA ILE A 31 -22.21 12.37 -11.68
C ILE A 31 -20.93 11.65 -11.28
N GLU A 32 -20.56 11.75 -10.00
CA GLU A 32 -19.49 10.97 -9.41
C GLU A 32 -19.92 9.50 -9.29
N ARG A 33 -19.08 8.58 -9.77
CA ARG A 33 -19.30 7.14 -9.75
C ARG A 33 -18.26 6.46 -8.85
N LEU A 34 -18.66 5.41 -8.14
CA LEU A 34 -17.76 4.53 -7.39
C LEU A 34 -17.20 3.46 -8.32
N PHE A 35 -15.87 3.38 -8.41
CA PHE A 35 -15.11 2.37 -9.13
C PHE A 35 -14.51 1.35 -8.17
N ILE A 36 -14.58 0.08 -8.56
CA ILE A 36 -14.16 -1.08 -7.77
C ILE A 36 -13.16 -1.86 -8.62
N ALA A 37 -11.88 -1.80 -8.26
CA ALA A 37 -10.85 -2.65 -8.85
C ALA A 37 -10.70 -3.93 -8.03
N THR A 38 -10.66 -5.06 -8.71
CA THR A 38 -10.46 -6.38 -8.09
C THR A 38 -9.07 -6.89 -8.39
N GLN A 39 -8.51 -7.69 -7.47
CA GLN A 39 -7.17 -8.25 -7.61
C GLN A 39 -6.97 -9.03 -8.91
N LEU A 40 -8.03 -9.68 -9.41
CA LEU A 40 -7.99 -10.49 -10.63
C LEU A 40 -7.92 -9.66 -11.92
N GLY A 41 -8.07 -8.33 -11.86
CA GLY A 41 -7.96 -7.46 -13.05
C GLY A 41 -9.28 -7.01 -13.64
N GLU A 42 -10.37 -7.08 -12.88
CA GLU A 42 -11.66 -6.50 -13.27
C GLU A 42 -11.83 -5.15 -12.57
N VAL A 43 -12.25 -4.13 -13.32
CA VAL A 43 -12.65 -2.83 -12.81
C VAL A 43 -14.11 -2.62 -13.14
N PHE A 44 -14.91 -2.40 -12.10
CA PHE A 44 -16.33 -2.10 -12.22
C PHE A 44 -16.60 -0.65 -11.81
N TYR A 45 -17.78 -0.14 -12.16
CA TYR A 45 -18.32 1.07 -11.56
C TYR A 45 -19.81 0.92 -11.27
N ILE A 46 -20.30 1.68 -10.29
CA ILE A 46 -21.73 1.73 -9.94
C ILE A 46 -22.39 2.87 -10.71
N GLY A 47 -23.31 2.54 -11.61
CA GLY A 47 -24.05 3.48 -12.45
C GLY A 47 -25.52 3.11 -12.57
N ASP A 48 -26.41 4.09 -12.39
CA ASP A 48 -27.87 3.95 -12.57
C ASP A 48 -28.50 2.82 -11.73
N GLY A 49 -27.97 2.61 -10.52
CA GLY A 49 -28.40 1.54 -9.61
C GLY A 49 -27.87 0.15 -9.92
N ALA A 50 -27.00 0.00 -10.92
CA ALA A 50 -26.40 -1.27 -11.31
C ALA A 50 -24.86 -1.22 -11.34
N ILE A 51 -24.23 -2.39 -11.17
CA ILE A 51 -22.80 -2.57 -11.42
C ILE A 51 -22.55 -2.75 -12.92
N LYS A 52 -21.60 -2.00 -13.47
CA LYS A 52 -21.18 -2.06 -14.89
C LYS A 52 -19.69 -2.33 -14.98
N THR A 53 -19.26 -3.13 -15.95
CA THR A 53 -17.83 -3.37 -16.21
C THR A 53 -17.22 -2.15 -16.89
N PHE A 54 -16.18 -1.58 -16.27
CA PHE A 54 -15.37 -0.52 -16.86
C PHE A 54 -14.23 -1.12 -17.71
N LEU A 55 -13.51 -2.09 -17.14
CA LEU A 55 -12.33 -2.70 -17.77
C LEU A 55 -12.17 -4.14 -17.28
N ASN A 56 -11.74 -5.04 -18.17
CA ASN A 56 -11.34 -6.40 -17.82
C ASN A 56 -9.99 -6.74 -18.45
N ILE A 57 -8.96 -6.79 -17.61
CA ILE A 57 -7.57 -7.14 -17.98
C ILE A 57 -7.12 -8.45 -17.35
N ARG A 58 -8.03 -9.36 -16.98
CA ARG A 58 -7.68 -10.66 -16.36
C ARG A 58 -6.61 -11.44 -17.13
N HIS A 59 -6.63 -11.35 -18.46
CA HIS A 59 -5.65 -12.00 -19.34
C HIS A 59 -4.23 -11.41 -19.24
N ARG A 60 -4.08 -10.21 -18.66
CA ARG A 60 -2.80 -9.52 -18.42
C ARG A 60 -2.31 -9.69 -16.99
N ILE A 61 -3.17 -10.18 -16.09
CA ILE A 61 -2.80 -10.43 -14.70
C ILE A 61 -2.12 -11.78 -14.59
N ILE A 62 -0.98 -11.80 -13.88
CA ILE A 62 -0.32 -13.01 -13.40
C ILE A 62 -1.31 -14.02 -12.83
N LYS A 63 -1.02 -15.31 -13.02
CA LYS A 63 -1.86 -16.36 -12.44
C LYS A 63 -1.75 -16.29 -10.91
N LEU A 64 -2.87 -15.99 -10.26
CA LEU A 64 -2.93 -15.80 -8.81
C LEU A 64 -3.23 -17.11 -8.07
N GLY A 65 -2.73 -17.21 -6.85
CA GLY A 65 -3.04 -18.32 -5.94
C GLY A 65 -2.50 -19.68 -6.43
N THR A 66 -1.56 -19.67 -7.37
CA THR A 66 -0.78 -20.86 -7.73
C THR A 66 0.56 -20.83 -7.01
N PHE A 67 0.82 -21.89 -6.25
CA PHE A 67 2.06 -22.09 -5.51
C PHE A 67 3.16 -22.61 -6.41
N GLU A 68 4.38 -22.11 -6.24
CA GLU A 68 5.59 -22.86 -6.56
C GLU A 68 5.80 -23.97 -5.51
N GLU A 69 6.47 -25.07 -5.87
CA GLU A 69 6.81 -26.12 -4.91
C GLU A 69 7.64 -25.55 -3.74
N GLY A 70 7.16 -25.68 -2.49
CA GLY A 70 7.95 -25.38 -1.29
C GLY A 70 7.45 -24.25 -0.37
N VAL A 71 6.44 -23.45 -0.76
CA VAL A 71 5.89 -22.36 0.07
C VAL A 71 4.39 -22.57 0.34
N SER A 72 3.93 -22.29 1.57
CA SER A 72 2.69 -22.83 2.15
C SER A 72 1.37 -22.60 1.36
N SER A 73 0.48 -23.60 1.45
CA SER A 73 -0.81 -23.80 0.78
C SER A 73 -1.98 -22.83 1.06
N SER A 74 -1.75 -21.59 1.50
CA SER A 74 -2.82 -20.74 2.05
C SER A 74 -3.77 -20.10 1.02
N GLY A 75 -3.38 -20.01 -0.25
CA GLY A 75 -4.15 -19.41 -1.35
C GLY A 75 -4.13 -17.88 -1.35
N TYR A 76 -3.33 -17.29 -0.46
CA TYR A 76 -2.99 -15.88 -0.41
C TYR A 76 -2.01 -15.50 -1.52
N ASP A 77 -2.15 -14.30 -2.06
CA ASP A 77 -1.25 -13.74 -3.06
C ASP A 77 -1.34 -12.20 -2.97
N GLU A 78 -0.22 -11.48 -3.06
CA GLU A 78 -0.17 -10.01 -3.08
C GLU A 78 0.10 -9.45 -4.47
N ARG A 79 0.18 -10.33 -5.47
CA ARG A 79 0.26 -9.93 -6.87
C ARG A 79 -1.15 -9.69 -7.40
N GLY A 80 -1.25 -9.09 -8.58
CA GLY A 80 -2.54 -8.85 -9.23
C GLY A 80 -2.71 -7.41 -9.67
N LEU A 81 -3.94 -6.92 -9.70
CA LEU A 81 -4.25 -5.50 -9.89
C LEU A 81 -4.24 -4.78 -8.53
N LEU A 82 -3.25 -3.89 -8.36
CA LEU A 82 -2.84 -3.32 -7.09
C LEU A 82 -3.08 -1.81 -6.98
N GLY A 83 -3.16 -1.11 -8.11
CA GLY A 83 -3.37 0.34 -8.14
C GLY A 83 -4.30 0.77 -9.26
N LEU A 84 -5.13 1.77 -8.96
CA LEU A 84 -5.98 2.49 -9.89
C LEU A 84 -5.99 3.98 -9.50
N ALA A 85 -5.67 4.86 -10.43
CA ALA A 85 -5.83 6.30 -10.25
C ALA A 85 -6.44 6.93 -11.51
N PHE A 86 -7.41 7.82 -11.32
CA PHE A 86 -7.94 8.64 -12.39
C PHE A 86 -7.15 9.94 -12.46
N HIS A 87 -6.85 10.43 -13.67
CA HIS A 87 -6.26 11.75 -13.84
C HIS A 87 -7.19 12.81 -13.20
N PRO A 88 -6.66 13.90 -12.62
CA PRO A 88 -7.49 14.96 -12.02
C PRO A 88 -8.50 15.59 -13.00
N GLN A 89 -8.25 15.45 -14.29
CA GLN A 89 -9.11 15.89 -15.40
C GLN A 89 -9.74 14.72 -16.17
N PHE A 90 -9.94 13.56 -15.53
CA PHE A 90 -10.47 12.35 -16.18
C PHE A 90 -11.81 12.60 -16.88
N ASN A 91 -12.67 13.45 -16.31
CA ASN A 91 -13.94 13.88 -16.91
C ASN A 91 -13.78 14.66 -18.25
N HIS A 92 -12.57 15.10 -18.58
CA HIS A 92 -12.25 15.81 -19.81
C HIS A 92 -11.33 15.01 -20.73
N ASN A 93 -10.31 14.34 -20.18
CA ASN A 93 -9.26 13.69 -20.97
C ASN A 93 -9.36 12.16 -21.01
N GLY A 94 -10.21 11.55 -20.18
CA GLY A 94 -10.37 10.09 -20.10
C GLY A 94 -9.13 9.33 -19.59
N LEU A 95 -8.09 10.00 -19.09
CA LEU A 95 -6.86 9.35 -18.65
C LEU A 95 -6.98 8.71 -17.27
N PHE A 96 -6.52 7.47 -17.15
CA PHE A 96 -6.41 6.74 -15.89
C PHE A 96 -5.19 5.82 -15.91
N TYR A 97 -4.79 5.32 -14.74
CA TYR A 97 -3.52 4.64 -14.55
C TYR A 97 -3.72 3.37 -13.74
N LEU A 98 -3.00 2.32 -14.11
CA LEU A 98 -3.06 1.01 -13.47
C LEU A 98 -1.67 0.59 -12.99
N HIS A 99 -1.62 -0.09 -11.85
CA HIS A 99 -0.44 -0.82 -11.38
C HIS A 99 -0.82 -2.28 -11.18
N TYR A 100 -0.14 -3.20 -11.87
CA TYR A 100 -0.42 -4.62 -11.76
C TYR A 100 0.77 -5.52 -12.10
N SER A 101 0.70 -6.76 -11.62
CA SER A 101 1.69 -7.83 -11.87
C SER A 101 1.38 -8.58 -13.18
N ILE A 102 2.36 -8.65 -14.09
CA ILE A 102 2.16 -9.04 -15.48
C ILE A 102 2.08 -10.57 -15.68
N ALA A 103 1.11 -11.03 -16.46
CA ALA A 103 0.99 -12.42 -16.92
C ALA A 103 2.22 -12.92 -17.67
N GLY A 104 2.64 -14.17 -17.40
CA GLY A 104 3.76 -14.80 -18.09
C GLY A 104 5.16 -14.32 -17.66
N THR A 105 5.26 -13.49 -16.62
CA THR A 105 6.54 -13.01 -16.07
C THR A 105 6.97 -13.74 -14.80
N GLN A 106 6.28 -14.84 -14.46
CA GLN A 106 6.54 -15.64 -13.26
C GLN A 106 7.95 -16.23 -13.36
N GLY A 107 8.73 -16.05 -12.30
CA GLY A 107 10.06 -16.60 -12.13
C GLY A 107 10.21 -17.24 -10.75
N PRO A 108 11.36 -17.87 -10.49
CA PRO A 108 11.57 -18.78 -9.35
C PRO A 108 11.73 -18.09 -7.98
N GLY A 109 11.50 -16.77 -7.90
CA GLY A 109 11.81 -15.96 -6.72
C GLY A 109 13.31 -15.75 -6.50
N SER A 110 13.65 -14.92 -5.52
CA SER A 110 15.05 -14.58 -5.19
C SER A 110 15.68 -15.44 -4.09
N LEU A 111 14.88 -16.11 -3.27
CA LEU A 111 15.31 -17.05 -2.24
C LEU A 111 14.34 -18.24 -2.20
N SER A 112 14.87 -19.45 -2.03
CA SER A 112 14.08 -20.69 -1.98
C SER A 112 13.42 -20.95 -0.63
N GLU A 113 13.87 -20.28 0.43
CA GLU A 113 13.40 -20.48 1.80
C GLU A 113 12.99 -19.16 2.44
N GLN A 114 12.13 -19.24 3.46
CA GLN A 114 11.76 -18.08 4.26
C GLN A 114 13.00 -17.51 4.96
N PHE A 115 13.31 -16.25 4.66
CA PHE A 115 14.47 -15.58 5.25
C PHE A 115 14.19 -15.16 6.71
N LYS A 116 15.16 -15.42 7.58
CA LYS A 116 15.23 -14.88 8.93
C LYS A 116 16.67 -14.42 9.20
N PRO A 117 16.91 -13.16 9.56
CA PRO A 117 18.25 -12.68 9.86
C PRO A 117 18.78 -13.31 11.16
N ASN A 118 20.09 -13.50 11.23
CA ASN A 118 20.80 -13.88 12.44
C ASN A 118 21.69 -12.71 12.88
N PRO A 119 21.37 -12.00 13.98
CA PRO A 119 22.16 -10.89 14.49
C PRO A 119 23.62 -11.25 14.80
N CYS A 120 23.92 -12.54 15.00
CA CYS A 120 25.27 -13.04 15.25
C CYS A 120 26.01 -13.49 13.97
N ASP A 121 25.37 -13.44 12.80
CA ASP A 121 26.00 -13.78 11.51
C ASP A 121 25.88 -12.61 10.51
N PRO A 122 26.97 -11.83 10.33
CA PRO A 122 27.01 -10.71 9.40
C PRO A 122 26.65 -11.06 7.94
N LYS A 123 26.79 -12.32 7.51
CA LYS A 123 26.44 -12.73 6.15
C LYS A 123 24.93 -12.68 5.92
N THR A 124 24.15 -12.99 6.94
CA THR A 124 22.69 -12.89 6.87
C THR A 124 22.21 -11.44 6.90
N LEU A 125 22.97 -10.55 7.53
CA LEU A 125 22.62 -9.12 7.65
C LEU A 125 22.99 -8.29 6.41
N ASN A 126 23.77 -8.84 5.46
CA ASN A 126 24.30 -8.08 4.33
C ASN A 126 24.08 -8.78 2.99
N LEU A 127 22.99 -9.56 2.84
CA LEU A 127 22.66 -10.19 1.57
C LEU A 127 22.44 -9.13 0.48
N LYS A 128 22.82 -9.48 -0.74
CA LYS A 128 22.65 -8.64 -1.93
C LYS A 128 21.99 -9.42 -3.04
N TRP A 129 21.03 -8.80 -3.69
CA TRP A 129 20.33 -9.38 -4.83
C TRP A 129 21.14 -9.19 -6.12
N THR A 130 22.15 -10.01 -6.33
CA THR A 130 23.09 -9.89 -7.46
C THR A 130 22.64 -10.67 -8.70
N ASN A 131 21.88 -11.75 -8.52
CA ASN A 131 21.35 -12.64 -9.56
C ASN A 131 19.95 -12.22 -10.05
N ARG A 132 19.62 -10.93 -10.00
CA ARG A 132 18.30 -10.35 -10.29
C ARG A 132 17.79 -10.53 -11.72
N ASP A 133 18.64 -10.95 -12.65
CA ASP A 133 18.23 -11.26 -14.03
C ASP A 133 17.57 -12.63 -14.16
N THR A 134 17.89 -13.57 -13.27
CA THR A 134 17.39 -14.95 -13.34
C THR A 134 16.66 -15.39 -12.07
N GLN A 135 16.78 -14.63 -10.97
CA GLN A 135 16.19 -14.96 -9.66
C GLN A 135 15.30 -13.81 -9.20
N TYR A 136 14.11 -13.73 -9.79
CA TYR A 136 13.05 -12.79 -9.46
C TYR A 136 11.70 -13.51 -9.53
N ASP A 137 10.68 -13.02 -8.83
CA ASP A 137 9.34 -13.65 -8.78
C ASP A 137 8.47 -13.21 -9.95
N HIS A 138 8.37 -11.91 -10.22
CA HIS A 138 7.55 -11.38 -11.31
C HIS A 138 7.95 -9.98 -11.72
N ILE A 139 7.27 -9.44 -12.74
CA ILE A 139 7.37 -8.04 -13.15
C ILE A 139 6.05 -7.34 -12.84
N ASP A 140 6.13 -6.23 -12.12
CA ASP A 140 5.06 -5.24 -11.98
C ASP A 140 5.16 -4.19 -13.09
N THR A 141 4.02 -3.65 -13.51
CA THR A 141 3.95 -2.54 -14.47
C THR A 141 3.07 -1.41 -13.96
N VAL A 142 3.48 -0.17 -14.26
CA VAL A 142 2.64 1.03 -14.12
C VAL A 142 2.31 1.53 -15.52
N GLU A 143 1.03 1.63 -15.84
CA GLU A 143 0.55 1.93 -17.19
C GLU A 143 -0.39 3.14 -17.22
N GLU A 144 -0.31 3.91 -18.29
CA GLU A 144 -1.26 4.97 -18.63
C GLU A 144 -2.27 4.43 -19.64
N TRP A 145 -3.55 4.65 -19.36
CA TRP A 145 -4.70 4.22 -20.15
C TRP A 145 -5.60 5.42 -20.46
N VAL A 146 -6.42 5.29 -21.50
CA VAL A 146 -7.40 6.30 -21.90
C VAL A 146 -8.76 5.66 -22.15
N LEU A 147 -9.82 6.26 -21.63
CA LEU A 147 -11.20 5.96 -22.03
C LEU A 147 -11.51 6.73 -23.31
N GLN A 148 -11.68 6.02 -24.42
CA GLN A 148 -12.01 6.61 -25.70
C GLN A 148 -13.47 7.09 -25.76
N SER A 149 -13.78 7.92 -26.76
CA SER A 149 -15.14 8.43 -27.00
C SER A 149 -16.17 7.33 -27.32
N ASN A 150 -15.73 6.16 -27.77
CA ASN A 150 -16.56 4.98 -27.97
C ASN A 150 -16.84 4.19 -26.66
N GLY A 151 -16.38 4.72 -25.51
CA GLY A 151 -16.55 4.10 -24.20
C GLY A 151 -15.61 2.93 -23.90
N GLN A 152 -14.63 2.65 -24.76
CA GLN A 152 -13.66 1.56 -24.55
C GLN A 152 -12.35 2.07 -23.96
N PRO A 153 -11.88 1.51 -22.83
CA PRO A 153 -10.56 1.83 -22.31
C PRO A 153 -9.45 1.15 -23.13
N GLN A 154 -8.39 1.90 -23.43
CA GLN A 154 -7.22 1.40 -24.17
C GLN A 154 -5.91 1.82 -23.48
N LYS A 155 -4.94 0.90 -23.43
CA LYS A 155 -3.57 1.21 -22.98
C LYS A 155 -2.93 2.22 -23.93
N ARG A 156 -2.39 3.31 -23.38
CA ARG A 156 -1.66 4.33 -24.13
C ARG A 156 -0.16 4.11 -24.10
N ARG A 157 0.43 3.89 -22.92
CA ARG A 157 1.87 3.60 -22.75
C ARG A 157 2.16 2.93 -21.39
N THR A 158 3.33 2.32 -21.29
CA THR A 158 3.91 1.89 -20.02
C THR A 158 4.75 3.02 -19.44
N LEU A 159 4.64 3.29 -18.14
CA LEU A 159 5.44 4.28 -17.41
C LEU A 159 6.64 3.64 -16.72
N LEU A 160 6.46 2.45 -16.11
CA LEU A 160 7.51 1.70 -15.42
C LEU A 160 7.26 0.19 -15.56
N ASN A 161 8.35 -0.59 -15.61
CA ASN A 161 8.34 -2.05 -15.45
C ASN A 161 9.38 -2.41 -14.38
N ILE A 162 8.96 -3.09 -13.31
CA ILE A 162 9.76 -3.31 -12.11
C ILE A 162 9.85 -4.80 -11.83
N LYS A 163 11.07 -5.37 -11.83
CA LYS A 163 11.30 -6.74 -11.35
C LYS A 163 11.12 -6.78 -9.83
N ARG A 164 10.36 -7.77 -9.34
CA ARG A 164 10.12 -8.01 -7.92
C ARG A 164 10.87 -9.27 -7.45
N PRO A 165 11.59 -9.23 -6.32
CA PRO A 165 12.32 -10.39 -5.84
C PRO A 165 11.41 -11.48 -5.25
N PHE A 166 10.26 -11.08 -4.68
CA PHE A 166 9.28 -11.98 -4.06
C PHE A 166 7.85 -11.62 -4.48
N PHE A 167 6.91 -12.52 -4.21
CA PHE A 167 5.50 -12.32 -4.59
C PHE A 167 4.77 -11.26 -3.74
N ASN A 168 5.35 -10.83 -2.62
CA ASN A 168 4.71 -9.96 -1.63
C ASN A 168 5.40 -8.60 -1.46
N HIS A 169 4.75 -7.73 -0.69
CA HIS A 169 5.09 -6.32 -0.45
C HIS A 169 5.15 -5.48 -1.73
N ASN A 170 4.20 -5.72 -2.64
CA ASN A 170 4.10 -4.94 -3.88
C ASN A 170 3.38 -3.60 -3.67
N GLY A 171 2.68 -3.45 -2.54
CA GLY A 171 1.82 -2.32 -2.19
C GLY A 171 0.38 -2.49 -2.72
N VAL A 172 -0.59 -1.89 -2.03
CA VAL A 172 -2.01 -1.85 -2.45
C VAL A 172 -2.51 -0.41 -2.50
N ASN A 173 -3.53 -0.13 -3.31
CA ASN A 173 -3.99 1.24 -3.58
C ASN A 173 -2.79 2.13 -3.99
N SER A 174 -1.91 1.57 -4.81
CA SER A 174 -0.54 2.06 -4.99
C SER A 174 -0.41 3.31 -5.85
N LEU A 175 -1.52 3.79 -6.42
CA LEU A 175 -1.55 4.95 -7.32
C LEU A 175 -2.54 5.99 -6.81
N ASN A 176 -2.05 7.23 -6.68
CA ASN A 176 -2.85 8.40 -6.31
C ASN A 176 -2.32 9.63 -7.04
N PHE A 177 -3.14 10.61 -7.37
CA PHE A 177 -2.62 11.91 -7.81
C PHE A 177 -2.37 12.80 -6.60
N SER A 178 -1.21 13.44 -6.55
CA SER A 178 -0.92 14.47 -5.56
C SER A 178 -1.76 15.71 -5.89
N PRO A 179 -2.65 16.17 -5.00
CA PRO A 179 -3.36 17.42 -5.18
C PRO A 179 -2.45 18.65 -5.01
N GLU A 180 -1.23 18.47 -4.51
CA GLU A 180 -0.23 19.53 -4.35
C GLU A 180 0.57 19.77 -5.62
N THR A 181 1.01 18.69 -6.27
CA THR A 181 1.92 18.78 -7.43
C THR A 181 1.24 18.46 -8.75
N GLY A 182 0.05 17.85 -8.72
CA GLY A 182 -0.66 17.36 -9.91
C GLY A 182 -0.01 16.12 -10.55
N LYS A 183 1.03 15.55 -9.93
CA LYS A 183 1.75 14.37 -10.45
C LYS A 183 1.12 13.06 -9.96
N LEU A 184 1.34 11.99 -10.72
CA LEU A 184 0.97 10.64 -10.31
C LEU A 184 1.94 10.17 -9.23
N VAL A 185 1.45 9.71 -8.10
CA VAL A 185 2.23 9.14 -7.01
C VAL A 185 2.13 7.62 -7.07
N PHE A 186 3.27 6.95 -7.14
CA PHE A 186 3.42 5.51 -7.04
C PHE A 186 4.05 5.14 -5.69
N THR A 187 3.36 4.30 -4.92
CA THR A 187 3.85 3.75 -3.65
C THR A 187 4.09 2.26 -3.80
N ASN A 188 5.27 1.78 -3.42
CA ASN A 188 5.55 0.34 -3.37
C ASN A 188 6.26 -0.07 -2.07
N GLY A 189 6.16 -1.35 -1.75
CA GLY A 189 6.91 -1.94 -0.64
C GLY A 189 8.33 -2.36 -1.06
N ASP A 190 9.06 -2.91 -0.09
CA ASP A 190 10.45 -3.36 -0.19
C ASP A 190 10.68 -4.52 -1.18
N GLY A 191 9.62 -5.09 -1.75
CA GLY A 191 9.68 -6.18 -2.71
C GLY A 191 9.57 -7.57 -2.09
N GLY A 192 9.36 -7.65 -0.78
CA GLY A 192 8.86 -8.85 -0.11
C GLY A 192 9.88 -9.58 0.75
N SER A 193 9.50 -10.79 1.15
CA SER A 193 10.14 -11.55 2.23
C SER A 193 10.09 -10.83 3.59
N GLY A 194 10.35 -11.57 4.66
CA GLY A 194 10.54 -10.95 5.97
C GLY A 194 11.84 -10.15 6.04
N TYR A 195 11.84 -9.08 6.83
CA TYR A 195 13.07 -8.35 7.24
C TYR A 195 13.91 -7.69 6.14
N ASP A 196 13.36 -7.46 4.93
CA ASP A 196 14.06 -6.85 3.78
C ASP A 196 15.48 -7.41 3.57
N PRO A 197 15.61 -8.67 3.10
CA PRO A 197 16.88 -9.39 3.08
C PRO A 197 17.98 -8.65 2.32
N PHE A 198 17.60 -7.91 1.27
CA PHE A 198 18.54 -7.23 0.38
C PHE A 198 18.73 -5.73 0.69
N ASN A 199 18.05 -5.23 1.74
CA ASN A 199 18.04 -3.82 2.13
C ASN A 199 17.56 -2.88 1.00
N LEU A 200 16.55 -3.30 0.24
CA LEU A 200 16.06 -2.53 -0.91
C LEU A 200 15.36 -1.24 -0.47
N SER A 201 14.70 -1.26 0.69
CA SER A 201 13.93 -0.10 1.16
C SER A 201 14.80 1.11 1.52
N GLN A 202 16.00 0.89 2.09
CA GLN A 202 16.93 1.95 2.47
C GLN A 202 17.94 2.34 1.39
N ASP A 203 18.24 1.44 0.44
CA ASP A 203 19.12 1.72 -0.70
C ASP A 203 18.47 2.75 -1.63
N ASP A 204 19.13 3.91 -1.81
CA ASP A 204 18.58 5.05 -2.56
C ASP A 204 18.47 4.76 -4.06
N LEU A 205 19.25 3.83 -4.61
CA LEU A 205 19.18 3.46 -6.02
C LEU A 205 18.05 2.48 -6.34
N GLU A 206 17.60 1.69 -5.36
CA GLU A 206 16.58 0.68 -5.57
C GLU A 206 15.19 1.33 -5.65
N ILE A 207 14.38 0.88 -6.62
CA ILE A 207 13.01 1.40 -6.83
C ILE A 207 12.05 0.88 -5.74
N ALA A 208 12.35 -0.27 -5.14
CA ALA A 208 11.53 -0.86 -4.10
C ALA A 208 11.63 -0.08 -2.77
N GLY A 209 10.54 -0.09 -2.01
CA GLY A 209 10.40 0.56 -0.71
C GLY A 209 10.39 2.09 -0.79
N LYS A 210 9.87 2.65 -1.88
CA LYS A 210 9.85 4.11 -2.17
C LYS A 210 8.44 4.65 -2.39
N ILE A 211 8.28 5.94 -2.14
CA ILE A 211 7.17 6.75 -2.65
C ILE A 211 7.72 7.68 -3.74
N ILE A 212 7.17 7.57 -4.94
CA ILE A 212 7.70 8.19 -6.16
C ILE A 212 6.63 9.03 -6.82
N GLU A 213 6.93 10.30 -7.13
CA GLU A 213 6.15 11.10 -8.06
C GLU A 213 6.60 10.86 -9.50
N ILE A 214 5.64 10.71 -10.40
CA ILE A 214 5.81 10.51 -11.84
C ILE A 214 5.12 11.67 -12.56
N ASP A 215 5.91 12.48 -13.26
CA ASP A 215 5.41 13.54 -14.13
C ASP A 215 4.92 12.96 -15.46
N VAL A 216 3.64 12.62 -15.49
CA VAL A 216 2.96 12.04 -16.65
C VAL A 216 2.75 13.05 -17.80
N SER A 217 2.97 14.35 -17.57
CA SER A 217 2.87 15.36 -18.63
C SER A 217 4.09 15.36 -19.55
N LYS A 218 5.23 14.87 -19.07
CA LYS A 218 6.46 14.78 -19.86
C LYS A 218 6.35 13.69 -20.93
N ASN A 219 6.70 14.07 -22.16
CA ASN A 219 6.84 13.14 -23.26
C ASN A 219 8.27 12.61 -23.30
N THR A 220 8.41 11.29 -23.14
CA THR A 220 9.71 10.62 -23.05
C THR A 220 10.12 9.99 -24.39
N SER A 221 9.25 10.02 -25.41
CA SER A 221 9.34 9.25 -26.67
C SER A 221 9.43 7.73 -26.51
N ILE A 222 9.44 7.22 -25.27
CA ILE A 222 9.55 5.80 -24.92
C ILE A 222 8.20 5.32 -24.40
N ASN A 223 7.51 4.50 -25.18
CA ASN A 223 6.20 3.95 -24.80
C ASN A 223 6.28 2.67 -23.98
N ASN A 224 7.43 1.99 -23.99
CA ASN A 224 7.69 0.79 -23.21
C ASN A 224 9.12 0.83 -22.66
N PRO A 225 9.34 1.32 -21.43
CA PRO A 225 10.66 1.39 -20.82
C PRO A 225 11.19 -0.01 -20.50
N PRO A 226 12.52 -0.16 -20.32
CA PRO A 226 13.10 -1.43 -19.92
C PRO A 226 12.55 -1.91 -18.57
N VAL A 227 12.66 -3.20 -18.34
CA VAL A 227 12.37 -3.82 -17.03
C VAL A 227 13.58 -3.57 -16.13
N VAL A 228 13.35 -2.91 -15.01
CA VAL A 228 14.42 -2.46 -14.11
C VAL A 228 14.17 -2.86 -12.66
N THR A 229 15.19 -2.71 -11.85
CA THR A 229 15.18 -2.79 -10.38
C THR A 229 15.69 -1.50 -9.76
N ARG A 230 16.58 -0.79 -10.48
CA ARG A 230 17.25 0.43 -10.02
C ARG A 230 17.00 1.61 -10.92
N PHE A 231 17.11 2.80 -10.35
CA PHE A 231 16.94 4.05 -11.09
C PHE A 231 17.98 4.28 -12.19
N ASN A 232 19.23 3.86 -11.99
CA ASN A 232 20.31 4.04 -12.96
C ASN A 232 20.18 3.12 -14.19
N GLU A 233 19.29 2.12 -14.16
CA GLU A 233 18.97 1.25 -15.28
C GLU A 233 17.92 1.88 -16.23
N LEU A 234 17.26 2.96 -15.80
CA LEU A 234 16.29 3.67 -16.61
C LEU A 234 16.98 4.62 -17.61
N PRO A 235 16.42 4.81 -18.80
CA PRO A 235 16.85 5.88 -19.71
C PRO A 235 16.69 7.26 -19.05
N LEU A 236 17.58 8.21 -19.37
CA LEU A 236 17.57 9.55 -18.78
C LEU A 236 16.21 10.25 -18.92
N SER A 237 15.55 10.14 -20.08
CA SER A 237 14.24 10.75 -20.30
C SER A 237 13.14 10.20 -19.38
N ILE A 238 13.27 8.95 -18.90
CA ILE A 238 12.39 8.38 -17.88
C ILE A 238 12.81 8.87 -16.49
N GLN A 239 14.11 8.86 -16.17
CA GLN A 239 14.63 9.36 -14.88
C GLN A 239 14.15 10.80 -14.61
N GLU A 240 14.14 11.66 -15.63
CA GLU A 240 13.68 13.06 -15.55
C GLU A 240 12.18 13.21 -15.23
N THR A 241 11.39 12.14 -15.35
CA THR A 241 9.97 12.15 -14.95
C THR A 241 9.78 11.79 -13.49
N LEU A 242 10.79 11.22 -12.82
CA LEU A 242 10.67 10.62 -11.50
C LEU A 242 11.26 11.51 -10.41
N THR A 243 10.57 11.59 -9.28
CA THR A 243 11.05 12.31 -8.09
C THR A 243 10.72 11.48 -6.85
N LEU A 244 11.71 11.22 -6.00
CA LEU A 244 11.48 10.54 -4.73
C LEU A 244 10.87 11.49 -3.69
N ILE A 245 9.87 10.97 -2.98
CA ILE A 245 9.16 11.66 -1.90
C ILE A 245 9.53 11.06 -0.55
N ALA A 246 9.64 9.74 -0.48
CA ALA A 246 10.02 9.01 0.73
C ALA A 246 10.72 7.69 0.42
N LYS A 247 11.47 7.17 1.40
CA LYS A 247 12.03 5.82 1.41
C LYS A 247 11.78 5.06 2.72
N GLY A 248 12.28 3.83 2.79
CA GLY A 248 12.17 3.00 4.00
C GLY A 248 10.77 2.43 4.18
N VAL A 249 10.08 2.10 3.10
CA VAL A 249 8.74 1.48 3.13
C VAL A 249 8.87 -0.04 3.18
N ARG A 250 8.04 -0.70 3.99
CA ARG A 250 7.93 -2.18 4.04
C ARG A 250 6.85 -2.67 3.10
N ASN A 251 5.59 -2.48 3.48
CA ASN A 251 4.42 -2.91 2.73
C ASN A 251 3.30 -1.88 2.95
N ILE A 252 3.00 -1.10 1.91
CA ILE A 252 2.25 0.15 2.00
C ILE A 252 0.83 0.04 1.49
N THR A 253 -0.12 0.67 2.18
CA THR A 253 -1.54 0.70 1.84
C THR A 253 -1.94 1.88 0.94
N GLY A 254 -0.96 2.41 0.21
CA GLY A 254 -1.09 3.65 -0.57
C GLY A 254 -0.80 4.90 0.26
N ILE A 255 -1.06 6.06 -0.36
CA ILE A 255 -0.92 7.39 0.24
C ILE A 255 -2.23 8.16 0.07
N SER A 256 -2.67 8.86 1.12
CA SER A 256 -3.85 9.72 1.07
C SER A 256 -3.51 11.14 1.51
N PHE A 257 -4.28 12.11 1.01
CA PHE A 257 -4.03 13.54 1.20
C PHE A 257 -5.22 14.17 1.88
N GLN A 258 -5.00 14.82 3.02
CA GLN A 258 -6.02 15.59 3.71
C GLN A 258 -5.71 17.07 3.60
N ARG A 259 -6.66 17.84 3.07
CA ARG A 259 -6.52 19.29 3.00
C ARG A 259 -6.62 19.90 4.39
N LEU A 260 -5.60 20.66 4.79
CA LEU A 260 -5.59 21.49 5.99
C LEU A 260 -5.23 22.93 5.59
N HIS A 261 -6.23 23.80 5.56
CA HIS A 261 -6.09 25.18 5.04
C HIS A 261 -5.51 25.19 3.60
N ASN A 262 -4.27 25.67 3.45
CA ASN A 262 -3.56 25.82 2.19
C ASN A 262 -2.48 24.74 1.96
N GLN A 263 -2.46 23.69 2.78
CA GLN A 263 -1.49 22.59 2.70
C GLN A 263 -2.21 21.24 2.73
N TYR A 264 -1.48 20.15 2.43
CA TYR A 264 -2.00 18.80 2.61
C TYR A 264 -1.13 17.98 3.57
N ILE A 265 -1.80 17.32 4.51
CA ILE A 265 -1.20 16.24 5.30
C ILE A 265 -1.26 14.98 4.45
N LYS A 266 -0.11 14.32 4.29
CA LYS A 266 -0.01 13.00 3.66
C LYS A 266 -0.11 11.96 4.76
N TYR A 267 -0.88 10.92 4.54
CA TYR A 267 -0.91 9.73 5.38
C TYR A 267 -0.46 8.52 4.57
N ALA A 268 0.46 7.73 5.13
CA ALA A 268 0.96 6.50 4.52
C ALA A 268 0.94 5.39 5.57
N GLY A 269 0.20 4.32 5.28
CA GLY A 269 0.18 3.12 6.10
C GLY A 269 1.39 2.23 5.79
N ASN A 270 1.98 1.61 6.80
CA ASN A 270 3.06 0.65 6.64
C ASN A 270 2.79 -0.58 7.51
N VAL A 271 2.61 -1.73 6.87
CA VAL A 271 2.32 -3.00 7.54
C VAL A 271 3.58 -3.55 8.18
N GLY A 272 3.50 -3.97 9.44
CA GLY A 272 4.60 -4.49 10.24
C GLY A 272 5.04 -5.90 9.90
N GLN A 273 6.13 -6.34 10.52
CA GLN A 273 6.65 -7.69 10.41
C GLN A 273 6.05 -8.60 11.48
N ASP A 274 6.33 -8.34 12.77
CA ASP A 274 5.97 -9.24 13.87
C ASP A 274 5.28 -8.54 15.05
N ILE A 275 5.39 -7.21 15.16
CA ILE A 275 5.05 -6.49 16.39
C ILE A 275 4.20 -5.24 16.19
N VAL A 276 4.36 -4.47 15.11
CA VAL A 276 3.77 -3.12 14.98
C VAL A 276 3.25 -2.83 13.58
N GLU A 277 1.98 -2.44 13.50
CA GLU A 277 1.41 -1.75 12.34
C GLU A 277 1.51 -0.23 12.54
N SER A 278 1.74 0.55 11.49
CA SER A 278 1.96 2.01 11.64
C SER A 278 1.33 2.85 10.54
N ILE A 279 0.95 4.08 10.91
CA ILE A 279 0.58 5.13 9.95
C ILE A 279 1.52 6.30 10.16
N PHE A 280 2.19 6.71 9.10
CA PHE A 280 3.04 7.89 9.06
C PHE A 280 2.26 9.08 8.54
N SER A 281 2.60 10.28 9.03
CA SER A 281 2.06 11.53 8.50
C SER A 281 3.13 12.59 8.35
N PHE A 282 3.09 13.34 7.26
CA PHE A 282 4.00 14.46 7.01
C PHE A 282 3.32 15.53 6.15
N VAL A 283 3.77 16.78 6.31
CA VAL A 283 3.27 17.94 5.55
C VAL A 283 4.39 18.49 4.68
N LEU A 284 5.49 18.89 5.32
CA LEU A 284 6.69 19.39 4.67
C LEU A 284 7.65 18.23 4.40
N TYR A 285 8.24 18.23 3.21
CA TYR A 285 9.24 17.25 2.80
C TYR A 285 10.13 17.84 1.69
N LYS A 286 11.38 17.40 1.63
CA LYS A 286 12.27 17.60 0.50
C LYS A 286 12.09 16.44 -0.47
N SER A 287 11.72 16.72 -1.72
CA SER A 287 11.70 15.71 -2.77
C SER A 287 13.02 15.69 -3.53
N ILE A 288 13.50 14.52 -3.93
CA ILE A 288 14.80 14.39 -4.63
C ILE A 288 14.56 13.88 -6.05
N PRO A 289 14.91 14.64 -7.11
CA PRO A 289 14.84 14.14 -8.48
C PRO A 289 15.67 12.87 -8.67
N VAL A 290 15.16 11.91 -9.42
CA VAL A 290 15.89 10.64 -9.63
C VAL A 290 17.22 10.85 -10.36
N THR A 291 17.30 11.85 -11.25
CA THR A 291 18.57 12.23 -11.90
C THR A 291 19.64 12.65 -10.91
N GLU A 292 19.28 13.33 -9.81
CA GLU A 292 20.21 13.70 -8.74
C GLU A 292 20.71 12.44 -8.01
N ILE A 293 19.82 11.51 -7.67
CA ILE A 293 20.19 10.24 -7.01
C ILE A 293 21.19 9.46 -7.85
N VAL A 294 20.91 9.31 -9.16
CA VAL A 294 21.78 8.58 -10.09
C VAL A 294 23.11 9.30 -10.25
N GLN A 295 23.11 10.63 -10.41
CA GLN A 295 24.33 11.42 -10.53
C GLN A 295 25.22 11.30 -9.28
N THR A 296 24.63 11.47 -8.11
CA THR A 296 25.35 11.42 -6.83
C THR A 296 25.92 10.03 -6.56
N HIS A 297 25.21 8.96 -6.93
CA HIS A 297 25.75 7.60 -6.92
C HIS A 297 26.97 7.43 -7.84
N LEU A 298 26.90 7.93 -9.08
CA LEU A 298 28.01 7.86 -10.04
C LEU A 298 29.25 8.62 -9.54
N MET A 299 29.04 9.73 -8.83
CA MET A 299 30.10 10.52 -8.21
C MET A 299 30.62 9.93 -6.88
N ARG A 300 30.00 8.84 -6.38
CA ARG A 300 30.29 8.24 -5.06
C ARG A 300 30.14 9.25 -3.91
N ASP A 301 29.17 10.13 -4.04
CA ASP A 301 28.82 11.14 -3.04
C ASP A 301 27.47 10.76 -2.38
N THR A 302 27.06 11.51 -1.36
CA THR A 302 25.79 11.30 -0.65
C THR A 302 24.86 12.49 -0.90
N PRO A 303 23.61 12.27 -1.34
CA PRO A 303 22.70 13.37 -1.57
C PRO A 303 22.36 14.06 -0.24
N ASP A 304 22.10 15.36 -0.27
CA ASP A 304 21.60 16.05 0.92
C ASP A 304 20.19 15.53 1.25
N GLN A 305 20.08 14.72 2.30
CA GLN A 305 18.83 14.11 2.75
C GLN A 305 18.11 14.95 3.82
N TYR A 306 18.58 16.17 4.14
CA TYR A 306 17.90 17.01 5.11
C TYR A 306 16.46 17.32 4.67
N GLY A 307 15.49 16.92 5.48
CA GLY A 307 14.06 17.06 5.18
C GLY A 307 13.48 16.01 4.22
N PHE A 308 14.28 15.07 3.72
CA PHE A 308 13.77 13.91 2.97
C PHE A 308 13.09 12.92 3.93
N ILE A 309 11.98 12.33 3.51
CA ILE A 309 11.20 11.45 4.37
C ILE A 309 11.78 10.03 4.33
N ASN A 310 12.15 9.52 5.51
CA ASN A 310 12.53 8.12 5.70
C ASN A 310 11.62 7.51 6.77
N PHE A 311 10.93 6.41 6.47
CA PHE A 311 10.12 5.70 7.47
C PHE A 311 10.96 4.75 8.34
N GLY A 312 12.21 4.49 7.95
CA GLY A 312 13.17 3.73 8.76
C GLY A 312 13.05 2.22 8.68
N TRP A 313 12.23 1.68 7.76
CA TRP A 313 12.09 0.22 7.61
C TRP A 313 13.45 -0.46 7.38
N ARG A 314 13.46 -1.74 7.80
CA ARG A 314 14.57 -2.63 8.13
C ARG A 314 15.12 -2.42 9.52
N GLY A 315 15.56 -1.22 9.89
CA GLY A 315 15.99 -0.92 11.27
C GLY A 315 14.81 -0.79 12.25
N TRP A 316 13.69 -0.25 11.79
CA TRP A 316 12.52 0.05 12.62
C TRP A 316 11.24 -0.55 12.06
N GLU A 317 10.43 -1.10 12.96
CA GLU A 317 9.07 -1.54 12.74
C GLU A 317 8.13 -0.59 13.49
N GLY A 318 7.71 0.47 12.80
CA GLY A 318 6.95 1.56 13.41
C GLY A 318 7.82 2.36 14.39
N GLU A 319 7.43 2.36 15.66
CA GLU A 319 8.19 3.04 16.73
C GLU A 319 9.21 2.13 17.43
N LEU A 320 9.16 0.81 17.19
CA LEU A 320 10.03 -0.16 17.84
C LEU A 320 11.12 -0.64 16.86
N PRO A 321 12.32 -1.01 17.35
CA PRO A 321 13.31 -1.65 16.49
C PRO A 321 12.75 -2.94 15.90
N THR A 322 13.05 -3.19 14.63
CA THR A 322 12.68 -4.46 13.98
C THR A 322 13.27 -5.61 14.78
N SER A 323 12.40 -6.50 15.23
CA SER A 323 12.78 -7.57 16.15
C SER A 323 12.17 -8.89 15.70
N PHE A 324 12.85 -10.00 15.97
CA PHE A 324 12.18 -11.30 15.93
C PHE A 324 11.88 -11.76 17.36
N ILE A 325 10.81 -12.54 17.47
CA ILE A 325 10.30 -13.04 18.74
C ILE A 325 10.86 -14.45 19.00
N ARG A 326 11.34 -14.68 20.23
CA ARG A 326 11.70 -16.00 20.75
C ARG A 326 10.88 -16.27 22.00
N HIS A 327 10.12 -17.36 22.01
CA HIS A 327 9.33 -17.75 23.18
C HIS A 327 10.24 -18.18 24.34
N CYS A 328 9.91 -17.76 25.55
CA CYS A 328 10.65 -18.13 26.75
C CYS A 328 10.28 -19.57 27.17
N SER A 329 11.27 -20.48 27.21
CA SER A 329 11.03 -21.88 27.59
C SER A 329 10.50 -22.04 29.02
N GLU A 330 10.89 -21.17 29.95
CA GLU A 330 10.50 -21.24 31.36
C GLU A 330 9.11 -20.66 31.63
N ASN A 331 8.66 -19.69 30.82
CA ASN A 331 7.34 -19.08 30.93
C ASN A 331 6.75 -18.84 29.54
N PRO A 332 5.86 -19.73 29.06
CA PRO A 332 5.25 -19.63 27.74
C PRO A 332 4.40 -18.37 27.50
N THR A 333 4.06 -17.61 28.55
CA THR A 333 3.34 -16.34 28.43
C THR A 333 4.25 -15.15 28.12
N LEU A 334 5.56 -15.35 28.21
CA LEU A 334 6.58 -14.32 27.96
C LEU A 334 7.35 -14.62 26.68
N ASP A 335 7.78 -13.52 26.06
CA ASP A 335 8.54 -13.52 24.83
C ASP A 335 9.79 -12.66 25.01
N GLU A 336 10.91 -13.16 24.52
CA GLU A 336 12.10 -12.35 24.29
C GLU A 336 12.03 -11.71 22.90
N ARG A 337 12.42 -10.44 22.80
CA ARG A 337 12.49 -9.69 21.55
C ARG A 337 13.93 -9.30 21.28
N ILE A 338 14.47 -9.78 20.16
CA ILE A 338 15.85 -9.55 19.77
C ILE A 338 15.87 -8.61 18.57
N THR A 339 16.54 -7.47 18.71
CA THR A 339 16.73 -6.50 17.61
C THR A 339 17.47 -7.16 16.45
N ALA A 340 16.87 -7.16 15.26
CA ALA A 340 17.40 -7.82 14.07
C ALA A 340 18.60 -7.08 13.46
N TYR A 341 18.53 -5.74 13.40
CA TYR A 341 19.52 -4.89 12.74
C TYR A 341 19.94 -3.72 13.64
N TYR A 342 20.74 -4.02 14.67
CA TYR A 342 21.11 -3.04 15.70
C TYR A 342 21.81 -1.80 15.11
N ASP A 343 22.83 -1.98 14.27
CA ASP A 343 23.58 -0.86 13.71
C ASP A 343 22.70 0.02 12.81
N GLU A 344 21.83 -0.58 12.00
CA GLU A 344 20.87 0.15 11.16
C GLU A 344 19.84 0.89 12.00
N THR A 345 19.40 0.32 13.13
CA THR A 345 18.53 0.99 14.09
C THR A 345 19.17 2.29 14.57
N ILE A 346 20.46 2.25 14.94
CA ILE A 346 21.22 3.42 15.38
C ILE A 346 21.35 4.45 14.25
N VAL A 347 21.80 4.03 13.06
CA VAL A 347 22.01 4.93 11.90
C VAL A 347 20.72 5.61 11.44
N THR A 348 19.60 4.88 11.43
CA THR A 348 18.31 5.42 10.98
C THR A 348 17.56 6.19 12.06
N SER A 349 17.93 6.06 13.34
CA SER A 349 17.23 6.70 14.47
C SER A 349 17.09 8.22 14.34
N VAL A 350 18.12 8.89 13.79
CA VAL A 350 18.16 10.36 13.62
C VAL A 350 17.60 10.83 12.27
N ASN A 351 17.41 9.90 11.33
CA ASN A 351 17.03 10.21 9.94
C ASN A 351 15.58 9.83 9.63
N ARG A 352 14.97 8.94 10.42
CA ARG A 352 13.58 8.54 10.23
C ARG A 352 12.62 9.54 10.84
N ILE A 353 11.42 9.62 10.27
CA ILE A 353 10.28 10.24 10.94
C ILE A 353 9.63 9.25 11.91
N GLN A 354 8.94 9.76 12.92
CA GLN A 354 8.11 8.95 13.80
C GLN A 354 6.74 8.70 13.16
N PRO A 355 6.13 7.54 13.39
CA PRO A 355 4.76 7.31 12.95
C PRO A 355 3.80 8.23 13.72
N LEU A 356 2.70 8.63 13.05
CA LEU A 356 1.58 9.31 13.70
C LEU A 356 0.96 8.40 14.75
N ILE A 357 0.67 7.16 14.34
CA ILE A 357 0.16 6.11 15.21
C ILE A 357 0.94 4.82 14.97
N SER A 358 1.10 4.06 16.05
CA SER A 358 1.52 2.67 16.06
C SER A 358 0.46 1.86 16.80
N TYR A 359 0.13 0.67 16.31
CA TYR A 359 -0.72 -0.27 17.03
C TYR A 359 -0.14 -1.68 16.93
N TYR A 360 -0.23 -2.42 18.03
CA TYR A 360 0.63 -3.59 18.23
C TYR A 360 -0.11 -4.88 17.93
N HIS A 361 0.62 -5.90 17.48
CA HIS A 361 0.05 -7.24 17.26
C HIS A 361 -0.40 -7.91 18.56
N LYS A 362 0.25 -7.57 19.68
CA LYS A 362 -0.17 -7.92 21.04
C LYS A 362 -0.37 -6.62 21.82
N ASP A 363 -1.62 -6.27 22.08
CA ASP A 363 -1.99 -5.08 22.84
C ASP A 363 -2.92 -5.45 23.99
N SER A 364 -2.47 -5.23 25.23
CA SER A 364 -3.24 -5.59 26.43
C SER A 364 -4.18 -4.48 26.90
N ARG A 365 -4.24 -3.35 26.20
CA ARG A 365 -5.11 -2.23 26.57
C ARG A 365 -6.58 -2.57 26.21
N PRO A 366 -7.54 -2.31 27.10
CA PRO A 366 -8.91 -2.83 26.96
C PRO A 366 -9.73 -2.20 25.83
N ASP A 367 -9.30 -1.06 25.29
CA ASP A 367 -9.98 -0.32 24.22
C ASP A 367 -9.25 -0.42 22.86
N LYS A 368 -8.35 -1.40 22.72
CA LYS A 368 -7.52 -1.62 21.54
C LYS A 368 -7.75 -3.01 20.96
N PHE A 369 -7.45 -3.17 19.68
CA PHE A 369 -7.36 -4.47 19.03
C PHE A 369 -5.90 -4.75 18.66
N GLY A 370 -5.54 -6.04 18.64
CA GLY A 370 -4.25 -6.48 18.11
C GLY A 370 -4.25 -6.41 16.58
N GLY A 371 -3.24 -5.74 16.01
CA GLY A 371 -3.07 -5.62 14.57
C GLY A 371 -2.72 -6.95 13.89
N THR A 372 -3.14 -7.09 12.64
CA THR A 372 -2.78 -8.21 11.76
C THR A 372 -2.13 -7.69 10.49
N SER A 373 -2.80 -6.74 9.81
CA SER A 373 -2.29 -6.10 8.61
C SER A 373 -3.16 -4.89 8.30
N LEU A 374 -2.55 -3.71 8.30
CA LEU A 374 -3.20 -2.50 7.84
C LEU A 374 -3.62 -2.65 6.35
N THR A 375 -4.87 -2.32 6.00
CA THR A 375 -5.39 -2.49 4.62
C THR A 375 -5.91 -1.22 3.96
N GLY A 376 -6.01 -0.12 4.71
CA GLY A 376 -6.47 1.14 4.15
C GLY A 376 -6.33 2.29 5.12
N VAL A 377 -6.01 3.47 4.59
CA VAL A 377 -5.85 4.72 5.37
C VAL A 377 -6.46 5.87 4.57
N GLN A 378 -7.54 6.45 5.07
CA GLN A 378 -8.27 7.52 4.40
C GLN A 378 -8.68 8.63 5.37
N PRO A 379 -8.45 9.91 5.05
CA PRO A 379 -9.04 11.00 5.80
C PRO A 379 -10.55 11.08 5.56
N TYR A 380 -11.27 11.57 6.57
CA TYR A 380 -12.70 11.84 6.49
C TYR A 380 -12.98 13.31 6.76
N MET A 381 -13.53 13.99 5.76
CA MET A 381 -13.87 15.42 5.79
C MET A 381 -15.38 15.67 5.86
N GLY A 382 -16.19 14.60 5.86
CA GLY A 382 -17.64 14.69 5.95
C GLY A 382 -18.13 15.12 7.32
N THR A 383 -19.38 15.59 7.36
CA THR A 383 -20.10 15.98 8.58
C THR A 383 -21.19 14.98 8.98
N ALA A 384 -21.47 13.99 8.14
CA ALA A 384 -22.50 12.98 8.40
C ALA A 384 -22.16 12.12 9.62
N ILE A 385 -20.88 11.84 9.87
CA ILE A 385 -20.37 11.17 11.08
C ILE A 385 -19.53 12.20 11.87
N PRO A 386 -20.14 13.07 12.69
CA PRO A 386 -19.46 14.24 13.26
C PRO A 386 -18.19 13.92 14.06
N ASN A 387 -18.17 12.77 14.76
CA ASN A 387 -17.03 12.37 15.57
C ASN A 387 -15.78 12.03 14.72
N LEU A 388 -15.95 11.74 13.44
CA LEU A 388 -14.88 11.44 12.50
C LEU A 388 -14.43 12.65 11.69
N THR A 389 -15.14 13.78 11.70
CA THR A 389 -14.79 14.95 10.88
C THR A 389 -13.36 15.42 11.16
N GLY A 390 -12.53 15.48 10.11
CA GLY A 390 -11.12 15.85 10.18
C GLY A 390 -10.18 14.75 10.69
N SER A 391 -10.69 13.54 10.92
CA SER A 391 -9.88 12.39 11.33
C SER A 391 -9.27 11.65 10.15
N VAL A 392 -8.27 10.80 10.43
CA VAL A 392 -7.81 9.74 9.55
C VAL A 392 -8.41 8.42 10.01
N VAL A 393 -9.17 7.77 9.12
CA VAL A 393 -9.81 6.47 9.34
C VAL A 393 -8.97 5.40 8.67
N PHE A 394 -8.85 4.25 9.32
CA PHE A 394 -8.06 3.15 8.80
C PHE A 394 -8.70 1.79 9.12
N THR A 395 -8.33 0.79 8.32
CA THR A 395 -8.79 -0.59 8.44
C THR A 395 -7.63 -1.53 8.72
N ASP A 396 -7.88 -2.54 9.55
CA ASP A 396 -7.03 -3.72 9.67
C ASP A 396 -7.79 -4.94 9.14
N LEU A 397 -7.06 -5.82 8.44
CA LEU A 397 -7.53 -7.04 7.83
C LEU A 397 -8.40 -7.89 8.77
N ALA A 398 -7.94 -8.08 10.01
CA ALA A 398 -8.54 -9.00 10.97
C ALA A 398 -8.17 -8.62 12.41
N LYS A 399 -9.16 -8.60 13.30
CA LYS A 399 -8.91 -8.48 14.74
C LYS A 399 -8.22 -9.74 15.24
N LYS A 400 -7.04 -9.59 15.82
CA LYS A 400 -6.31 -10.66 16.51
C LYS A 400 -6.89 -10.86 17.92
N GLU A 401 -8.14 -11.31 18.01
CA GLU A 401 -8.79 -11.70 19.27
C GLU A 401 -8.96 -13.23 19.28
N GLU A 402 -8.35 -13.92 20.26
CA GLU A 402 -8.30 -15.39 20.34
C GLU A 402 -9.68 -16.08 20.43
N SER A 403 -10.78 -15.34 20.64
CA SER A 403 -12.11 -15.88 20.92
C SER A 403 -13.20 -15.55 19.88
N GLN A 404 -12.94 -14.71 18.88
CA GLN A 404 -13.96 -14.33 17.88
C GLN A 404 -13.86 -15.17 16.60
N SER A 405 -14.60 -16.29 16.59
CA SER A 405 -15.00 -16.95 15.35
C SER A 405 -16.44 -16.54 15.01
N PRO A 406 -16.73 -16.03 13.80
CA PRO A 406 -15.84 -15.89 12.64
C PRO A 406 -14.95 -14.62 12.68
N VAL A 407 -13.84 -14.66 11.95
CA VAL A 407 -12.87 -13.54 11.83
C VAL A 407 -13.52 -12.30 11.24
N LYS A 408 -13.26 -11.13 11.84
CA LYS A 408 -13.75 -9.82 11.38
C LYS A 408 -12.61 -8.81 11.35
N GLY A 409 -12.60 -7.94 10.33
CA GLY A 409 -11.69 -6.80 10.27
C GLY A 409 -11.99 -5.76 11.35
N ALA A 410 -11.06 -4.82 11.50
CA ALA A 410 -11.20 -3.69 12.41
C ALA A 410 -11.29 -2.38 11.63
N LEU A 411 -12.08 -1.44 12.17
CA LEU A 411 -12.11 -0.06 11.72
C LEU A 411 -11.73 0.83 12.90
N ALA A 412 -10.85 1.79 12.67
CA ALA A 412 -10.40 2.72 13.69
C ALA A 412 -10.11 4.09 13.10
N TYR A 413 -9.94 5.08 13.95
CA TYR A 413 -9.54 6.42 13.54
C TYR A 413 -8.53 7.02 14.51
N SER A 414 -7.78 7.99 13.99
CA SER A 414 -6.95 8.89 14.78
C SER A 414 -7.09 10.31 14.24
N ARG A 415 -6.54 11.29 14.95
CA ARG A 415 -6.44 12.68 14.50
C ARG A 415 -4.98 13.06 14.42
N ALA A 416 -4.60 13.81 13.39
CA ALA A 416 -3.29 14.43 13.38
C ALA A 416 -3.19 15.40 14.57
N GLY A 417 -2.29 15.14 15.50
CA GLY A 417 -2.01 16.06 16.59
C GLY A 417 -1.41 17.35 16.04
N THR A 418 -1.77 18.50 16.62
CA THR A 418 -0.96 19.70 16.42
C THR A 418 0.38 19.49 17.14
N HIS A 419 1.50 19.67 16.44
CA HIS A 419 2.88 19.63 16.98
C HIS A 419 3.54 18.24 17.19
N GLY A 420 3.35 17.28 16.27
CA GLY A 420 4.24 16.10 16.19
C GLY A 420 4.20 15.17 17.40
N LYS A 421 3.17 15.27 18.25
CA LYS A 421 2.90 14.30 19.31
C LYS A 421 2.24 13.07 18.69
N HIS A 422 2.74 11.89 19.06
CA HIS A 422 2.06 10.62 18.81
C HIS A 422 0.60 10.73 19.25
N THR A 423 -0.30 10.29 18.38
CA THR A 423 -1.71 10.19 18.72
C THR A 423 -2.08 8.72 18.83
N ASP A 424 -2.85 8.38 19.85
CA ASP A 424 -3.39 7.04 19.98
C ASP A 424 -4.60 6.89 19.03
N PHE A 425 -5.05 5.67 18.79
CA PHE A 425 -6.20 5.40 17.93
C PHE A 425 -7.46 5.06 18.73
N HIS A 426 -8.62 5.17 18.08
CA HIS A 426 -9.89 4.81 18.66
C HIS A 426 -10.61 3.83 17.74
N VAL A 427 -11.10 2.73 18.32
CA VAL A 427 -11.87 1.72 17.59
C VAL A 427 -13.25 2.27 17.24
N ILE A 428 -13.68 2.04 16.01
CA ILE A 428 -15.03 2.34 15.54
C ILE A 428 -15.87 1.08 15.70
N GLU A 429 -16.99 1.19 16.41
CA GLU A 429 -17.96 0.12 16.58
C GLU A 429 -18.82 -0.01 15.31
N ILE A 430 -18.94 -1.24 14.80
CA ILE A 430 -19.67 -1.55 13.58
C ILE A 430 -21.03 -2.17 13.94
N ASP A 431 -22.10 -1.56 13.46
CA ASP A 431 -23.47 -2.07 13.54
C ASP A 431 -23.86 -2.77 12.24
N TYR A 432 -23.29 -3.94 12.03
CA TYR A 432 -23.59 -4.81 10.90
C TYR A 432 -23.35 -6.27 11.29
N ASP A 433 -24.33 -7.12 11.06
CA ASP A 433 -24.23 -8.54 11.31
C ASP A 433 -23.73 -9.29 10.07
N PHE A 434 -22.50 -9.76 10.13
CA PHE A 434 -21.90 -10.63 9.10
C PHE A 434 -22.35 -12.10 9.24
N GLY A 435 -23.17 -12.43 10.25
CA GLY A 435 -23.58 -13.78 10.57
C GLY A 435 -22.38 -14.66 10.94
N THR A 436 -22.39 -15.89 10.44
CA THR A 436 -21.31 -16.88 10.66
C THR A 436 -20.18 -16.78 9.64
N GLN A 437 -20.20 -15.79 8.74
CA GLN A 437 -19.19 -15.64 7.70
C GLN A 437 -18.00 -14.84 8.19
N ALA A 438 -16.80 -15.20 7.73
CA ALA A 438 -15.62 -14.34 7.89
C ALA A 438 -15.81 -13.04 7.09
N ALA A 439 -15.27 -11.95 7.61
CA ALA A 439 -15.38 -10.62 7.03
C ALA A 439 -14.04 -9.89 7.14
N PHE A 440 -13.12 -10.20 6.23
CA PHE A 440 -11.82 -9.55 6.17
C PHE A 440 -11.93 -8.19 5.49
N TYR A 441 -11.39 -7.13 6.11
CA TYR A 441 -11.47 -5.77 5.58
C TYR A 441 -10.28 -5.55 4.64
N MET A 442 -10.54 -5.49 3.33
CA MET A 442 -9.51 -5.53 2.28
C MET A 442 -9.08 -4.16 1.78
N SER A 443 -9.97 -3.17 1.79
CA SER A 443 -9.70 -1.86 1.22
C SER A 443 -10.61 -0.79 1.80
N LEU A 444 -10.09 0.44 1.86
CA LEU A 444 -10.82 1.64 2.28
C LEU A 444 -10.64 2.73 1.21
N GLY A 445 -11.76 3.23 0.69
CA GLY A 445 -11.78 4.32 -0.28
C GLY A 445 -12.67 5.48 0.17
N THR A 446 -12.56 6.61 -0.52
CA THR A 446 -13.43 7.78 -0.31
C THR A 446 -13.99 8.29 -1.61
N ASN A 447 -14.99 9.15 -1.53
CA ASN A 447 -15.35 10.00 -2.66
C ASN A 447 -14.38 11.21 -2.77
N LEU A 448 -14.51 12.01 -3.84
CA LEU A 448 -13.53 13.04 -4.24
C LEU A 448 -13.33 14.12 -3.17
N ASP A 449 -14.40 14.52 -2.48
CA ASP A 449 -14.37 15.51 -1.39
C ASP A 449 -14.18 14.88 0.00
N GLN A 450 -13.96 13.56 0.06
CA GLN A 450 -13.71 12.80 1.28
C GLN A 450 -14.84 12.86 2.31
N THR A 451 -16.08 13.10 1.86
CA THR A 451 -17.27 13.16 2.72
C THR A 451 -17.95 11.82 2.94
N ARG A 452 -17.59 10.81 2.15
CA ARG A 452 -18.11 9.43 2.21
C ARG A 452 -16.95 8.43 2.22
N LEU A 453 -17.11 7.35 2.96
CA LEU A 453 -16.15 6.25 3.05
C LEU A 453 -16.76 4.97 2.49
N TYR A 454 -15.95 4.20 1.77
CA TYR A 454 -16.32 2.92 1.18
C TYR A 454 -15.39 1.83 1.69
N LEU A 455 -15.97 0.73 2.16
CA LEU A 455 -15.26 -0.42 2.72
C LEU A 455 -15.42 -1.62 1.79
N GLY A 456 -14.30 -2.20 1.37
CA GLY A 456 -14.27 -3.49 0.67
C GLY A 456 -14.07 -4.62 1.67
N VAL A 457 -15.01 -5.56 1.72
CA VAL A 457 -14.93 -6.74 2.60
C VAL A 457 -14.89 -8.00 1.76
N TYR A 458 -14.11 -8.99 2.19
CA TYR A 458 -14.00 -10.28 1.53
C TYR A 458 -14.20 -11.44 2.51
N GLY A 459 -14.85 -12.51 2.06
CA GLY A 459 -15.19 -13.66 2.91
C GLY A 459 -14.12 -14.74 3.03
N SER A 460 -12.94 -14.55 2.44
CA SER A 460 -11.85 -15.55 2.42
C SER A 460 -10.48 -14.87 2.38
N MET A 461 -9.41 -15.59 2.73
CA MET A 461 -8.03 -15.18 2.44
C MET A 461 -7.50 -15.74 1.12
N LYS A 462 -8.28 -16.60 0.46
CA LYS A 462 -7.91 -17.21 -0.81
C LYS A 462 -8.35 -16.33 -1.97
N VAL A 463 -7.39 -15.91 -2.78
CA VAL A 463 -7.65 -15.10 -4.00
C VAL A 463 -8.45 -15.87 -5.06
N THR A 464 -8.42 -17.20 -4.97
CA THR A 464 -9.15 -18.14 -5.85
C THR A 464 -10.59 -18.43 -5.40
N ASP A 465 -10.99 -18.01 -4.20
CA ASP A 465 -12.38 -18.12 -3.75
C ASP A 465 -13.20 -16.99 -4.38
N PHE A 466 -13.71 -17.17 -5.59
CA PHE A 466 -14.36 -16.12 -6.36
C PHE A 466 -15.66 -15.59 -5.73
N ASN A 467 -15.97 -14.33 -6.03
CA ASN A 467 -17.25 -13.68 -5.72
C ASN A 467 -17.61 -13.66 -4.22
N LYS A 468 -16.62 -13.58 -3.34
CA LYS A 468 -16.82 -13.48 -1.88
C LYS A 468 -16.81 -12.03 -1.35
N GLY A 469 -16.75 -11.05 -2.25
CA GLY A 469 -16.62 -9.64 -1.92
C GLY A 469 -17.92 -8.89 -1.83
N THR A 470 -17.98 -7.97 -0.88
CA THR A 470 -19.06 -6.98 -0.74
C THR A 470 -18.47 -5.60 -0.51
N ILE A 471 -19.02 -4.60 -1.20
CA ILE A 471 -18.66 -3.19 -0.99
C ILE A 471 -19.74 -2.53 -0.16
N PHE A 472 -19.33 -1.81 0.88
CA PHE A 472 -20.20 -1.08 1.78
C PHE A 472 -19.90 0.42 1.73
N GLU A 473 -20.93 1.23 1.95
CA GLU A 473 -20.75 2.59 2.44
C GLU A 473 -20.78 2.60 3.96
N ILE A 474 -19.86 3.34 4.57
CA ILE A 474 -19.88 3.58 6.02
C ILE A 474 -20.79 4.79 6.27
N VAL A 475 -21.87 4.57 7.02
CA VAL A 475 -22.89 5.59 7.29
C VAL A 475 -23.14 5.75 8.80
N PRO A 476 -23.75 6.86 9.25
CA PRO A 476 -24.01 7.12 10.67
C PRO A 476 -24.91 6.07 11.32
#